data_AF-A0A2R6IRQ5-F1
#
_entry.id   AF-A0A2R6IRQ5-F1
#
_cell.length_a   1.000
_cell.length_b   1.000
_cell.length_c   1.000
_cell.angle_alpha   90.00
_cell.angle_beta   90.00
_cell.angle_gamma   90.00
#
_symmetry.space_group_name_H-M   'P 1'
#
loop_
_entity.id
_entity.type
_entity.pdbx_description
1 polymer ?
#
loop_
_entity_poly.entity_id
_entity_poly.type
_entity_poly.pdbx_seq_one_letter_code
_entity_poly.pdbx_strand_id
1 'polypeptide(L)' 'MSYKCSRCKRDVELDEYGGVRCPYCGHRVLLKERAPVVKEVDVN' A
#
# COMPACT_ATOMS: atom_id res chain seq x y z
N MET A 1 -8.39 2.54 -2.01
CA MET A 1 -6.94 2.88 -2.06
C MET A 1 -6.20 1.59 -2.33
N SER A 2 -5.36 1.54 -3.36
CA SER A 2 -4.46 0.43 -3.60
C SER A 2 -3.35 0.43 -2.55
N TYR A 3 -3.11 -0.71 -1.94
CA TYR A 3 -1.96 -0.95 -1.07
C TYR A 3 -1.08 -2.02 -1.69
N LYS A 4 0.22 -1.93 -1.49
CA LYS A 4 1.18 -2.95 -1.90
C LYS A 4 1.58 -3.82 -0.72
N CYS A 5 1.49 -5.13 -0.85
CA CYS A 5 1.98 -6.01 0.19
C CYS A 5 3.51 -5.91 0.32
N SER A 6 4.03 -5.71 1.54
CA SER A 6 5.48 -5.63 1.77
C SER A 6 6.22 -6.92 1.40
N ARG A 7 5.56 -8.08 1.50
CA ARG A 7 6.13 -9.42 1.25
C ARG A 7 5.98 -9.89 -0.19
N CYS A 8 4.75 -10.05 -0.69
CA CYS A 8 4.51 -10.58 -2.04
C CYS A 8 4.53 -9.50 -3.14
N LYS A 9 4.64 -8.22 -2.77
CA LYS A 9 4.70 -7.06 -3.67
C LYS A 9 3.50 -6.87 -4.61
N ARG A 10 2.44 -7.67 -4.43
CA ARG A 10 1.19 -7.53 -5.16
C ARG A 10 0.39 -6.35 -4.66
N ASP A 11 -0.40 -5.80 -5.56
CA ASP A 11 -1.41 -4.80 -5.26
C ASP A 11 -2.61 -5.49 -4.59
N VAL A 12 -3.07 -4.87 -3.52
CA VAL A 12 -4.12 -5.35 -2.63
C VAL A 12 -5.08 -4.19 -2.44
N GLU A 13 -6.34 -4.45 -2.72
CA GLU A 13 -7.43 -3.57 -2.34
C GLU A 13 -7.91 -4.04 -0.97
N LEU A 14 -7.95 -3.11 -0.01
CA LEU A 14 -8.55 -3.36 1.29
C LEU A 14 -10.03 -3.03 1.21
N ASP A 15 -10.88 -3.97 1.63
CA ASP A 15 -12.29 -3.74 1.91
C ASP A 15 -12.45 -3.15 3.32
N GLU A 16 -13.51 -2.36 3.54
CA GLU A 16 -13.75 -1.67 4.82
C GLU A 16 -13.95 -2.64 6.01
N TYR A 17 -14.20 -3.92 5.73
CA TYR A 17 -14.56 -4.93 6.73
C TYR A 17 -13.47 -6.01 6.96
N GLY A 18 -12.50 -6.21 6.05
CA GLY A 18 -11.55 -7.33 6.09
C GLY A 18 -10.27 -7.08 6.89
N GLY A 19 -10.07 -5.86 7.40
CA GLY A 19 -8.89 -5.47 8.17
C GLY A 19 -7.58 -5.46 7.35
N VAL A 20 -6.45 -5.22 8.01
CA VAL A 20 -5.15 -5.05 7.33
C VAL A 20 -4.48 -6.40 7.10
N ARG A 21 -4.92 -7.14 6.07
CA ARG A 21 -4.34 -8.44 5.70
C ARG A 21 -4.27 -8.64 4.18
N CYS A 22 -3.11 -9.06 3.69
CA CYS A 22 -2.96 -9.45 2.30
C CYS A 22 -3.72 -10.76 2.01
N PRO A 23 -4.65 -10.80 1.04
CA PRO A 23 -5.44 -12.01 0.72
C PRO A 23 -4.59 -13.11 0.07
N TYR A 24 -3.43 -12.76 -0.50
CA TYR A 24 -2.58 -13.71 -1.23
C TYR A 24 -1.58 -14.45 -0.33
N CYS A 25 -1.00 -13.77 0.67
CA CYS A 25 0.06 -14.35 1.49
C CYS A 25 -0.18 -14.25 3.00
N GLY A 26 -1.31 -13.66 3.42
CA GLY A 26 -1.70 -13.51 4.82
C GLY A 26 -0.88 -12.50 5.63
N HIS A 27 0.09 -11.82 5.01
CA HIS A 27 0.93 -10.82 5.66
C HIS A 27 0.13 -9.55 6.00
N ARG A 28 0.48 -8.90 7.11
CA ARG A 28 -0.31 -7.80 7.71
C ARG A 28 0.32 -6.42 7.56
N VAL A 29 1.47 -6.31 6.88
CA VAL A 29 2.10 -5.03 6.57
C VAL A 29 1.83 -4.69 5.11
N LEU A 30 1.08 -3.61 4.92
CA LEU A 30 0.68 -3.09 3.62
C LEU A 30 1.24 -1.66 3.47
N LEU A 31 1.78 -1.36 2.30
CA LEU A 31 2.42 -0.10 1.97
C LEU A 31 1.47 0.71 1.09
N LYS A 32 1.25 1.98 1.42
CA LYS A 32 0.47 2.87 0.56
C LYS A 32 1.26 3.20 -0.70
N GLU A 33 0.61 3.15 -1.86
CA GLU A 33 1.27 3.57 -3.10
C GLU A 33 1.59 5.07 -3.08
N ARG A 34 2.69 5.42 -3.74
CA ARG A 34 3.11 6.82 -3.87
C ARG A 34 2.04 7.57 -4.67
N ALA A 35 1.74 8.79 -4.24
CA ALA A 35 0.86 9.67 -5.02
C ALA A 35 1.45 9.86 -6.44
N PRO A 36 0.61 9.92 -7.49
CA PRO A 36 1.07 10.15 -8.86
C PRO A 36 1.57 11.58 -9.09
N VAL A 37 1.41 12.45 -8.11
CA VAL A 37 1.77 13.87 -8.17
C VAL A 37 3.22 14.05 -7.72
N VAL A 38 4.00 14.81 -8.49
CA VAL A 38 5.35 15.23 -8.12
C VAL A 38 5.26 16.21 -6.96
N LYS A 39 6.02 15.94 -5.89
CA LYS A 39 6.16 16.87 -4.77
C LYS A 39 7.45 17.67 -4.98
N GLU A 40 7.33 18.98 -5.12
CA GLU A 40 8.46 19.91 -5.12
C GLU A 40 8.94 20.11 -3.68
N VAL A 41 10.26 20.12 -3.49
CA VAL A 41 10.90 20.27 -2.17
C VAL A 41 12.06 21.25 -2.33
N ASP A 42 12.01 22.36 -1.59
CA ASP A 42 13.13 23.31 -1.51
C ASP A 42 14.19 22.77 -0.53
N VAL A 43 15.47 22.87 -0.91
CA VAL A 43 16.61 22.25 -0.21
C VAL A 43 17.51 23.30 0.47
N ASN A 44 17.07 24.56 0.57
CA ASN A 44 17.86 25.62 1.20
C ASN A 44 17.82 25.57 2.73
#